data_AF-A0AAE4ZBQ3-F1
#
_entry.id   AF-A0AAE4ZBQ3-F1
#
_cell.length_a   1.000
_cell.length_b   1.000
_cell.length_c   1.000
_cell.angle_alpha   90.00
_cell.angle_beta   90.00
_cell.angle_gamma   90.00
#
_symmetry.space_group_name_H-M   'P 1'
#
loop_
_entity.id
_entity.type
_entity.pdbx_description
1 polymer ?
#
loop_
_entity_poly.entity_id
_entity_poly.type
_entity_poly.pdbx_seq_one_letter_code
_entity_poly.pdbx_strand_id
1 'polypeptide(L)'
;MPAQSHDIRYVCLSDMHLGEADSILTPLQRGTREVDATSVDPVLEGLVVCLEHLIDGNRGDRRPTLILNGDALELAFGTFSDALTNFERLARLLLERELFDLLVYIPGNHDHHIWEVARETQYGNMIGEPGAGQLPPLRHVTSLRLEGAVPAFLLNKIIDWIHEPVGGDHAEHEIVVAYPNLALLDGSERRCVLFHHGHYVEPVYHFFSKLLRWLFPDRPHPESIDEVEAENFAWIEFIWSLLGRSGGAGADVRRLFRTLRDPAKFDRFSDDLARRAVEVADVPWIPGDVLERIALRSGIRWLGPRLSGERSRRRVVFSSEVREGIESYLFGPTFRQLREELGKIPDELTFVFGHTHKPFEAVLAGPGADGSVKVYNTGGWPIDSIEPFPSMGASILLLNETLDVAALRVFNDGEGSGQVTFEIRSATANEPGAEFRGELEKRLRPTSGTLAEPWQDLESRIRDAVARRRRYHEEAPDAANR
;
A
#
# COMPACT_ATOMS: atom_id res chain seq x y z
N MET A 1 -28.75 14.18 23.11
CA MET A 1 -27.91 13.52 22.09
C MET A 1 -26.83 12.77 22.86
N PRO A 2 -26.59 11.48 22.60
CA PRO A 2 -25.42 10.81 23.18
C PRO A 2 -24.17 11.60 22.76
N ALA A 3 -23.23 11.78 23.67
CA ALA A 3 -21.96 12.44 23.35
C ALA A 3 -21.28 11.70 22.19
N GLN A 4 -20.75 12.43 21.21
CA GLN A 4 -19.95 11.80 20.14
C GLN A 4 -18.80 11.04 20.80
N SER A 5 -18.66 9.75 20.47
CA SER A 5 -17.51 8.98 20.93
C SER A 5 -16.27 9.43 20.18
N HIS A 6 -15.22 9.78 20.91
CA HIS A 6 -13.88 10.05 20.37
C HIS A 6 -13.02 8.79 20.35
N ASP A 7 -13.65 7.61 20.46
CA ASP A 7 -12.96 6.33 20.39
C ASP A 7 -12.41 6.10 18.99
N ILE A 8 -11.21 5.52 18.92
CA ILE A 8 -10.61 5.06 17.68
C ILE A 8 -11.40 3.83 17.21
N ARG A 9 -11.97 3.92 16.01
CA ARG A 9 -12.72 2.83 15.36
C ARG A 9 -11.97 2.20 14.20
N TYR A 10 -11.10 2.95 13.54
CA TYR A 10 -10.27 2.41 12.46
C TYR A 10 -8.84 2.91 12.62
N VAL A 11 -7.89 2.01 12.40
CA VAL A 11 -6.46 2.29 12.31
C VAL A 11 -6.01 1.86 10.93
N CYS A 12 -5.32 2.74 10.19
CA CYS A 12 -4.81 2.46 8.86
C CYS A 12 -3.29 2.58 8.81
N LEU A 13 -2.64 1.52 8.34
CA LEU A 13 -1.21 1.42 8.06
C LEU A 13 -1.03 1.06 6.58
N SER A 14 0.05 1.50 5.95
CA SER A 14 0.43 1.09 4.58
C SER A 14 1.94 1.03 4.44
N ASP A 15 2.40 0.50 3.30
CA ASP A 15 3.80 0.56 2.84
C ASP A 15 4.77 0.13 3.94
N MET A 16 4.38 -0.92 4.65
CA MET A 16 5.18 -1.51 5.72
C MET A 16 6.36 -2.29 5.13
N HIS A 17 6.20 -2.83 3.90
CA HIS A 17 7.19 -3.63 3.19
C HIS A 17 7.83 -4.70 4.09
N LEU A 18 7.00 -5.44 4.83
CA LEU A 18 7.45 -6.52 5.70
C LEU A 18 8.18 -7.57 4.86
N GLY A 19 9.41 -7.88 5.24
CA GLY A 19 10.31 -8.77 4.47
C GLY A 19 11.30 -8.04 3.56
N GLU A 20 11.25 -6.70 3.46
CA GLU A 20 12.29 -5.91 2.76
C GLU A 20 13.40 -5.46 3.71
N ALA A 21 14.66 -5.52 3.23
CA ALA A 21 15.81 -5.03 3.99
C ALA A 21 15.86 -3.50 4.16
N ASP A 22 15.07 -2.73 3.41
CA ASP A 22 15.03 -1.28 3.53
C ASP A 22 13.94 -0.82 4.52
N SER A 23 12.91 -1.62 4.78
CA SER A 23 11.88 -1.35 5.80
C SER A 23 12.48 -1.30 7.20
N ILE A 24 12.18 -0.25 7.98
CA ILE A 24 12.56 -0.20 9.39
C ILE A 24 11.73 -1.14 10.27
N LEU A 25 10.73 -1.82 9.71
CA LEU A 25 9.88 -2.80 10.40
C LEU A 25 10.35 -4.24 10.21
N THR A 26 11.38 -4.48 9.39
CA THR A 26 11.92 -5.80 9.08
C THR A 26 13.26 -6.03 9.80
N PRO A 27 13.40 -7.05 10.64
CA PRO A 27 14.64 -7.34 11.35
C PRO A 27 15.73 -7.79 10.36
N LEU A 28 16.97 -7.41 10.64
CA LEU A 28 18.14 -7.87 9.90
C LEU A 28 19.11 -8.61 10.79
N GLN A 29 19.83 -9.55 10.18
CA GLN A 29 20.97 -10.18 10.83
C GLN A 29 22.05 -9.12 11.13
N ARG A 30 22.75 -9.32 12.24
CA ARG A 30 23.72 -8.36 12.73
C ARG A 30 24.86 -8.14 11.73
N GLY A 31 25.00 -6.91 11.26
CA GLY A 31 26.09 -6.51 10.36
C GLY A 31 25.89 -6.93 8.91
N THR A 32 24.70 -7.39 8.52
CA THR A 32 24.38 -7.75 7.14
C THR A 32 23.11 -7.05 6.68
N ARG A 33 22.79 -7.15 5.37
CA ARG A 33 21.51 -6.73 4.78
C ARG A 33 20.51 -7.88 4.64
N GLU A 34 20.82 -9.04 5.22
CA GLU A 34 19.96 -10.21 5.15
C GLU A 34 18.87 -10.11 6.20
N VAL A 35 17.64 -10.41 5.80
CA VAL A 35 16.50 -10.46 6.70
C VAL A 35 16.72 -11.54 7.75
N ASP A 36 16.41 -11.21 9.00
CA ASP A 36 16.45 -12.16 10.11
C ASP A 36 15.05 -12.70 10.39
N ALA A 37 14.71 -13.84 9.78
CA ALA A 37 13.43 -14.51 10.00
C ALA A 37 13.24 -15.05 11.44
N THR A 38 14.26 -15.00 12.31
CA THR A 38 14.21 -15.57 13.66
C THR A 38 13.83 -14.58 14.76
N SER A 39 13.84 -13.28 14.48
CA SER A 39 13.54 -12.24 15.45
C SER A 39 12.37 -11.35 15.01
N VAL A 40 11.95 -10.45 15.90
CA VAL A 40 10.95 -9.40 15.63
C VAL A 40 11.71 -8.07 15.63
N ASP A 41 11.41 -7.17 14.67
CA ASP A 41 12.09 -5.87 14.67
C ASP A 41 11.63 -5.02 15.87
N PRO A 42 12.55 -4.38 16.61
CA PRO A 42 12.19 -3.53 17.74
C PRO A 42 11.22 -2.40 17.38
N VAL A 43 11.30 -1.83 16.17
CA VAL A 43 10.37 -0.77 15.74
C VAL A 43 8.96 -1.34 15.54
N LEU A 44 8.83 -2.54 14.98
CA LEU A 44 7.55 -3.22 14.81
C LEU A 44 6.87 -3.49 16.16
N GLU A 45 7.64 -4.02 17.12
CA GLU A 45 7.14 -4.27 18.48
C GLU A 45 6.73 -2.95 19.17
N GLY A 46 7.59 -1.92 19.12
CA GLY A 46 7.30 -0.62 19.72
C GLY A 46 6.09 0.08 19.10
N LEU A 47 5.89 -0.08 17.78
CA LEU A 47 4.72 0.42 17.07
C LEU A 47 3.44 -0.24 17.61
N VAL A 48 3.43 -1.56 17.79
CA VAL A 48 2.26 -2.27 18.33
C VAL A 48 1.97 -1.84 19.77
N VAL A 49 2.98 -1.65 20.62
CA VAL A 49 2.82 -1.11 21.99
C VAL A 49 2.24 0.30 21.96
N CYS A 50 2.68 1.14 21.03
CA CYS A 50 2.14 2.49 20.88
C CYS A 50 0.68 2.50 20.38
N LEU A 51 0.31 1.57 19.51
CA LEU A 51 -1.08 1.39 19.07
C LEU A 51 -1.96 0.94 20.24
N GLU A 52 -1.52 -0.04 21.03
CA GLU A 52 -2.19 -0.46 22.27
C GLU A 52 -2.44 0.72 23.20
N HIS A 53 -1.41 1.53 23.48
CA HIS A 53 -1.53 2.75 24.31
C HIS A 53 -2.61 3.72 23.80
N LEU A 54 -2.73 3.92 22.48
CA LEU A 54 -3.78 4.77 21.92
C LEU A 54 -5.15 4.13 22.04
N ILE A 55 -5.26 2.83 21.74
CA ILE A 55 -6.52 2.09 21.67
C ILE A 55 -7.12 1.88 23.07
N ASP A 56 -6.29 1.61 24.09
CA ASP A 56 -6.71 1.47 25.48
C ASP A 56 -7.26 2.78 26.08
N GLY A 57 -7.02 3.91 25.43
CA GLY A 57 -7.69 5.17 25.74
C GLY A 57 -9.17 5.23 25.31
N ASN A 58 -9.67 4.23 24.57
CA ASN A 58 -11.07 4.14 24.19
C ASN A 58 -11.97 3.86 25.40
N ARG A 59 -13.20 4.36 25.37
CA ARG A 59 -14.17 4.21 26.46
C ARG A 59 -15.06 2.98 26.33
N GLY A 60 -15.30 2.51 25.10
CA GLY A 60 -16.09 1.31 24.84
C GLY A 60 -15.23 0.05 24.74
N ASP A 61 -15.87 -1.10 24.96
CA ASP A 61 -15.22 -2.43 24.90
C ASP A 61 -14.91 -2.90 23.47
N ARG A 62 -15.51 -2.25 22.45
CA ARG A 62 -15.30 -2.60 21.04
C ARG A 62 -13.91 -2.15 20.58
N ARG A 63 -13.11 -3.10 20.10
CA ARG A 63 -11.78 -2.82 19.53
C ARG A 63 -11.90 -2.27 18.11
N PRO A 64 -10.94 -1.47 17.64
CA PRO A 64 -10.97 -0.94 16.28
C PRO A 64 -10.79 -2.03 15.22
N THR A 65 -11.04 -1.66 13.96
CA THR A 65 -10.61 -2.42 12.79
C THR A 65 -9.25 -1.92 12.32
N LEU A 66 -8.31 -2.84 12.05
CA LEU A 66 -7.05 -2.53 11.40
C LEU A 66 -7.22 -2.62 9.87
N ILE A 67 -6.78 -1.60 9.15
CA ILE A 67 -6.74 -1.55 7.69
C ILE A 67 -5.27 -1.54 7.27
N LEU A 68 -4.84 -2.60 6.59
CA LEU A 68 -3.53 -2.68 5.93
C LEU A 68 -3.71 -2.21 4.48
N ASN A 69 -3.52 -0.92 4.23
CA ASN A 69 -3.82 -0.23 2.98
C ASN A 69 -2.67 -0.27 1.96
N GLY A 70 -2.27 -1.48 1.57
CA GLY A 70 -1.34 -1.72 0.48
C GLY A 70 0.12 -1.78 0.90
N ASP A 71 0.89 -2.58 0.13
CA ASP A 71 2.32 -2.82 0.30
C ASP A 71 2.71 -3.12 1.77
N ALA A 72 1.83 -3.83 2.48
CA ALA A 72 2.14 -4.30 3.83
C ALA A 72 3.20 -5.40 3.77
N LEU A 73 3.20 -6.20 2.71
CA LEU A 73 4.19 -7.23 2.42
C LEU A 73 5.09 -6.84 1.25
N GLU A 74 6.37 -7.20 1.33
CA GLU A 74 7.29 -7.08 0.20
C GLU A 74 7.39 -8.39 -0.58
N LEU A 75 6.53 -8.59 -1.59
CA LEU A 75 6.59 -9.77 -2.48
C LEU A 75 7.27 -9.46 -3.82
N ALA A 76 7.48 -8.19 -4.18
CA ALA A 76 8.11 -7.78 -5.43
C ALA A 76 9.62 -8.07 -5.44
N PHE A 77 10.29 -7.75 -4.33
CA PHE A 77 11.74 -7.74 -4.26
C PHE A 77 12.31 -8.63 -3.14
N GLY A 78 11.52 -8.91 -2.10
CA GLY A 78 11.84 -9.82 -1.01
C GLY A 78 11.65 -11.29 -1.39
N THR A 79 11.94 -12.20 -0.44
CA THR A 79 11.52 -13.58 -0.57
C THR A 79 10.13 -13.76 0.00
N PHE A 80 9.35 -14.67 -0.59
CA PHE A 80 8.01 -14.98 -0.10
C PHE A 80 8.01 -15.46 1.35
N SER A 81 9.03 -16.24 1.73
CA SER A 81 9.18 -16.75 3.09
C SER A 81 9.48 -15.63 4.09
N ASP A 82 10.36 -14.69 3.74
CA ASP A 82 10.71 -13.57 4.63
C ASP A 82 9.50 -12.66 4.85
N ALA A 83 8.76 -12.33 3.80
CA ALA A 83 7.56 -11.50 3.90
C ALA A 83 6.49 -12.15 4.78
N LEU A 84 6.15 -13.42 4.55
CA LEU A 84 5.14 -14.12 5.34
C LEU A 84 5.59 -14.39 6.78
N THR A 85 6.89 -14.63 7.01
CA THR A 85 7.41 -14.79 8.38
C THR A 85 7.28 -13.48 9.14
N ASN A 86 7.61 -12.35 8.53
CA ASN A 86 7.45 -11.04 9.17
C ASN A 86 5.97 -10.66 9.38
N PHE A 87 5.09 -11.06 8.46
CA PHE A 87 3.64 -10.96 8.69
C PHE A 87 3.19 -11.78 9.89
N GLU A 88 3.64 -13.02 10.02
CA GLU A 88 3.34 -13.87 11.17
C GLU A 88 3.77 -13.22 12.48
N ARG A 89 4.94 -12.57 12.53
CA ARG A 89 5.39 -11.81 13.71
C ARG A 89 4.46 -10.66 14.05
N LEU A 90 4.06 -9.85 13.06
CA LEU A 90 3.07 -8.79 13.27
C LEU A 90 1.75 -9.38 13.78
N ALA A 91 1.21 -10.39 13.10
CA ALA A 91 -0.06 -11.02 13.46
C ALA A 91 -0.02 -11.56 14.89
N ARG A 92 1.07 -12.21 15.30
CA ARG A 92 1.26 -12.68 16.67
C ARG A 92 1.21 -11.53 17.70
N LEU A 93 1.94 -10.45 17.45
CA LEU A 93 1.93 -9.27 18.33
C LEU A 93 0.52 -8.66 18.46
N LEU A 94 -0.26 -8.64 17.37
CA LEU A 94 -1.61 -8.09 17.34
C LEU A 94 -2.61 -9.00 18.09
N LEU A 95 -2.52 -10.31 17.88
CA LEU A 95 -3.40 -11.31 18.48
C LEU A 95 -3.16 -11.46 19.98
N GLU A 96 -1.89 -11.52 20.42
CA GLU A 96 -1.52 -11.65 21.84
C GLU A 96 -2.04 -10.48 22.71
N ARG A 97 -2.32 -9.34 22.08
CA ARG A 97 -2.81 -8.12 22.72
C ARG A 97 -4.29 -7.84 22.48
N GLU A 98 -4.96 -8.65 21.64
CA GLU A 98 -6.37 -8.49 21.29
C GLU A 98 -6.71 -7.04 20.84
N LEU A 99 -5.84 -6.43 20.02
CA LEU A 99 -5.94 -5.00 19.70
C LEU A 99 -7.07 -4.64 18.73
N PHE A 100 -7.50 -5.59 17.90
CA PHE A 100 -8.39 -5.35 16.78
C PHE A 100 -9.46 -6.44 16.66
N ASP A 101 -10.71 -6.03 16.41
CA ASP A 101 -11.82 -6.96 16.19
C ASP A 101 -11.77 -7.56 14.77
N LEU A 102 -11.18 -6.84 13.81
CA LEU A 102 -11.12 -7.23 12.41
C LEU A 102 -9.86 -6.67 11.74
N LEU A 103 -9.28 -7.45 10.84
CA LEU A 103 -8.18 -7.02 9.97
C LEU A 103 -8.68 -7.00 8.52
N VAL A 104 -8.59 -5.83 7.89
CA VAL A 104 -8.89 -5.63 6.47
C VAL A 104 -7.59 -5.39 5.72
N TYR A 105 -7.32 -6.22 4.74
CA TYR A 105 -6.15 -6.13 3.87
C TYR A 105 -6.57 -5.56 2.52
N ILE A 106 -5.92 -4.49 2.08
CA ILE A 106 -6.12 -3.92 0.73
C ILE A 106 -4.80 -4.08 0.00
N PRO A 107 -4.66 -5.06 -0.91
CA PRO A 107 -3.41 -5.28 -1.62
C PRO A 107 -2.98 -4.05 -2.43
N GLY A 108 -1.69 -3.79 -2.39
CA GLY A 108 -0.97 -2.84 -3.22
C GLY A 108 -0.33 -3.53 -4.42
N ASN A 109 0.70 -2.90 -4.97
CA ASN A 109 1.41 -3.48 -6.11
C ASN A 109 2.48 -4.47 -5.66
N HIS A 110 3.14 -4.27 -4.52
CA HIS A 110 4.19 -5.18 -4.01
C HIS A 110 3.64 -6.47 -3.42
N ASP A 111 2.36 -6.48 -3.05
CA ASP A 111 1.67 -7.63 -2.45
C ASP A 111 0.37 -7.97 -3.18
N HIS A 112 0.27 -7.58 -4.45
CA HIS A 112 -0.85 -7.87 -5.35
C HIS A 112 -1.21 -9.37 -5.38
N HIS A 113 -0.21 -10.25 -5.25
CA HIS A 113 -0.42 -11.70 -5.18
C HIS A 113 -1.41 -12.14 -4.09
N ILE A 114 -1.55 -11.38 -2.99
CA ILE A 114 -2.53 -11.68 -1.93
C ILE A 114 -3.96 -11.58 -2.48
N TRP A 115 -4.23 -10.60 -3.35
CA TRP A 115 -5.50 -10.50 -4.06
C TRP A 115 -5.70 -11.68 -5.01
N GLU A 116 -4.71 -12.00 -5.83
CA GLU A 116 -4.80 -13.09 -6.82
C GLU A 116 -5.14 -14.43 -6.16
N VAL A 117 -4.48 -14.76 -5.04
CA VAL A 117 -4.77 -15.98 -4.27
C VAL A 117 -6.19 -15.96 -3.70
N ALA A 118 -6.64 -14.84 -3.14
CA ALA A 118 -7.99 -14.72 -2.59
C ALA A 118 -9.04 -14.88 -3.70
N ARG A 119 -8.86 -14.19 -4.83
CA ARG A 119 -9.72 -14.23 -6.01
C ARG A 119 -9.86 -15.62 -6.60
N GLU A 120 -8.74 -16.33 -6.80
CA GLU A 120 -8.75 -17.69 -7.34
C GLU A 120 -9.38 -18.69 -6.36
N THR A 121 -9.11 -18.54 -5.05
CA THR A 121 -9.71 -19.38 -4.01
C THR A 121 -11.23 -19.23 -3.99
N GLN A 122 -11.73 -17.98 -4.05
CA GLN A 122 -13.16 -17.72 -4.11
C GLN A 122 -13.81 -18.33 -5.35
N TYR A 123 -13.17 -18.17 -6.51
CA TYR A 123 -13.68 -18.75 -7.76
C TYR A 123 -13.74 -20.28 -7.68
N GLY A 124 -12.72 -20.92 -7.13
CA GLY A 124 -12.71 -22.36 -6.87
C GLY A 124 -13.87 -22.81 -5.98
N ASN A 125 -14.19 -22.03 -4.94
CA ASN A 125 -15.32 -22.30 -4.05
C ASN A 125 -16.68 -22.14 -4.77
N MET A 126 -16.80 -21.20 -5.70
CA MET A 126 -18.04 -20.97 -6.48
C MET A 126 -18.31 -22.08 -7.51
N ILE A 127 -17.28 -22.66 -8.13
CA ILE A 127 -17.42 -23.72 -9.14
C ILE A 127 -17.98 -25.03 -8.55
N GLY A 128 -17.97 -25.17 -7.22
CA GLY A 128 -18.47 -26.35 -6.51
C GLY A 128 -19.97 -26.62 -6.60
N GLU A 129 -20.78 -25.72 -7.18
CA GLU A 129 -22.24 -25.87 -7.29
C GLU A 129 -22.67 -26.58 -8.60
N PRO A 130 -23.15 -27.83 -8.56
CA PRO A 130 -23.57 -28.55 -9.76
C PRO A 130 -24.89 -27.98 -10.31
N GLY A 131 -24.90 -27.52 -11.58
CA GLY A 131 -26.13 -27.14 -12.28
C GLY A 131 -26.07 -25.84 -13.08
N ALA A 132 -25.01 -25.05 -12.95
CA ALA A 132 -24.78 -23.88 -13.81
C ALA A 132 -24.29 -24.34 -15.19
N GLY A 133 -25.07 -24.09 -16.25
CA GLY A 133 -24.72 -24.47 -17.62
C GLY A 133 -23.47 -23.79 -18.19
N GLN A 134 -22.98 -22.74 -17.54
CA GLN A 134 -21.71 -22.06 -17.83
C GLN A 134 -21.12 -21.52 -16.51
N LEU A 135 -19.79 -21.61 -16.37
CA LEU A 135 -19.10 -21.00 -15.23
C LEU A 135 -19.16 -19.47 -15.32
N PRO A 136 -19.39 -18.76 -14.20
CA PRO A 136 -19.38 -17.30 -14.20
C PRO A 136 -17.99 -16.75 -14.56
N PRO A 137 -17.87 -15.52 -15.06
CA PRO A 137 -16.58 -14.88 -15.23
C PRO A 137 -15.92 -14.64 -13.86
N LEU A 138 -14.59 -14.65 -13.84
CA LEU A 138 -13.80 -14.25 -12.68
C LEU A 138 -13.99 -12.75 -12.45
N ARG A 139 -14.24 -12.34 -11.21
CA ARG A 139 -14.31 -10.92 -10.84
C ARG A 139 -12.91 -10.40 -10.58
N HIS A 140 -12.58 -9.22 -11.09
CA HIS A 140 -11.27 -8.61 -10.89
C HIS A 140 -11.22 -7.69 -9.66
N VAL A 141 -12.37 -7.34 -9.09
CA VAL A 141 -12.48 -6.48 -7.91
C VAL A 141 -13.49 -7.01 -6.89
N THR A 142 -13.38 -6.55 -5.64
CA THR A 142 -14.41 -6.69 -4.61
C THR A 142 -15.42 -5.54 -4.69
N SER A 143 -16.53 -5.66 -3.95
CA SER A 143 -17.40 -4.50 -3.71
C SER A 143 -16.67 -3.43 -2.87
N LEU A 144 -17.15 -2.18 -2.96
CA LEU A 144 -16.66 -1.07 -2.15
C LEU A 144 -16.90 -1.27 -0.66
N ARG A 145 -18.02 -1.88 -0.29
CA ARG A 145 -18.35 -2.07 1.12
C ARG A 145 -17.70 -3.33 1.67
N LEU A 146 -17.44 -3.31 2.97
CA LEU A 146 -16.79 -4.41 3.70
C LEU A 146 -17.57 -5.73 3.58
N GLU A 147 -18.89 -5.70 3.40
CA GLU A 147 -19.70 -6.92 3.21
C GLU A 147 -19.37 -7.68 1.92
N GLY A 148 -18.73 -7.01 0.94
CA GLY A 148 -18.22 -7.67 -0.28
C GLY A 148 -16.74 -8.00 -0.22
N ALA A 149 -16.07 -7.77 0.92
CA ALA A 149 -14.72 -8.25 1.17
C ALA A 149 -14.70 -9.78 1.26
N VAL A 150 -13.52 -10.34 1.09
CA VAL A 150 -13.34 -11.78 0.83
C VAL A 150 -12.28 -12.37 1.74
N PRO A 151 -12.35 -13.64 2.17
CA PRO A 151 -11.34 -14.17 3.08
C PRO A 151 -9.93 -14.11 2.48
N ALA A 152 -8.96 -13.59 3.24
CA ALA A 152 -7.54 -13.59 2.87
C ALA A 152 -6.94 -14.98 3.09
N PHE A 153 -7.27 -15.96 2.23
CA PHE A 153 -6.99 -17.39 2.46
C PHE A 153 -5.57 -17.67 3.00
N LEU A 154 -4.54 -17.15 2.33
CA LEU A 154 -3.15 -17.37 2.74
C LEU A 154 -2.84 -16.77 4.12
N LEU A 155 -3.32 -15.56 4.41
CA LEU A 155 -3.06 -14.89 5.68
C LEU A 155 -3.86 -15.53 6.82
N ASN A 156 -5.09 -15.95 6.57
CA ASN A 156 -5.88 -16.73 7.53
C ASN A 156 -5.22 -18.06 7.87
N LYS A 157 -4.52 -18.72 6.92
CA LYS A 157 -3.72 -19.91 7.22
C LYS A 157 -2.56 -19.63 8.17
N ILE A 158 -2.01 -18.41 8.17
CA ILE A 158 -1.00 -17.98 9.16
C ILE A 158 -1.66 -17.79 10.52
N ILE A 159 -2.85 -17.19 10.58
CA ILE A 159 -3.61 -17.05 11.84
C ILE A 159 -3.94 -18.43 12.42
N ASP A 160 -4.41 -19.36 11.60
CA ASP A 160 -4.66 -20.77 12.00
C ASP A 160 -3.38 -21.40 12.59
N TRP A 161 -2.24 -21.21 11.92
CA TRP A 161 -0.94 -21.74 12.38
C TRP A 161 -0.48 -21.10 13.70
N ILE A 162 -0.76 -19.81 13.94
CA ILE A 162 -0.46 -19.16 15.22
C ILE A 162 -1.28 -19.78 16.36
N HIS A 163 -2.55 -20.12 16.11
CA HIS A 163 -3.47 -20.67 17.12
C HIS A 163 -3.33 -22.19 17.35
N GLU A 164 -2.92 -22.97 16.34
CA GLU A 164 -2.81 -24.44 16.41
C GLU A 164 -2.09 -24.98 17.67
N PRO A 165 -0.98 -24.40 18.15
CA PRO A 165 -0.27 -24.90 19.33
C PRO A 165 -0.96 -24.62 20.68
N VAL A 166 -1.93 -23.70 20.74
CA VAL A 166 -2.41 -23.12 22.01
C VAL A 166 -3.61 -23.87 22.59
N GLY A 167 -4.34 -24.65 21.78
CA GLY A 167 -5.39 -25.57 22.24
C GLY A 167 -6.48 -24.89 23.08
N GLY A 168 -7.41 -24.18 22.43
CA GLY A 168 -8.58 -23.57 23.08
C GLY A 168 -9.57 -22.98 22.07
N ASP A 169 -10.75 -22.56 22.54
CA ASP A 169 -11.68 -21.71 21.77
C ASP A 169 -11.07 -20.31 21.67
N HIS A 170 -10.37 -20.06 20.56
CA HIS A 170 -9.88 -18.72 20.22
C HIS A 170 -10.99 -17.94 19.51
N ALA A 171 -11.07 -16.63 19.76
CA ALA A 171 -11.92 -15.77 18.93
C ALA A 171 -11.50 -15.92 17.46
N GLU A 172 -12.49 -16.11 16.58
CA GLU A 172 -12.27 -16.17 15.14
C GLU A 172 -11.75 -14.81 14.66
N HIS A 173 -10.43 -14.68 14.53
CA HIS A 173 -9.80 -13.51 13.93
C HIS A 173 -9.71 -13.76 12.43
N GLU A 174 -10.65 -13.19 11.69
CA GLU A 174 -10.63 -13.26 10.24
C GLU A 174 -9.89 -12.06 9.65
N ILE A 175 -8.99 -12.34 8.71
CA ILE A 175 -8.45 -11.34 7.80
C ILE A 175 -9.27 -11.40 6.51
N VAL A 176 -9.84 -10.27 6.13
CA VAL A 176 -10.56 -10.11 4.86
C VAL A 176 -9.79 -9.22 3.90
N VAL A 177 -9.94 -9.45 2.61
CA VAL A 177 -9.39 -8.66 1.51
C VAL A 177 -10.49 -7.82 0.89
N ALA A 178 -10.24 -6.52 0.75
CA ALA A 178 -11.00 -5.64 -0.13
C ALA A 178 -10.04 -5.10 -1.20
N TYR A 179 -10.43 -5.14 -2.48
CA TYR A 179 -9.53 -4.77 -3.57
C TYR A 179 -10.27 -4.19 -4.80
N PRO A 180 -9.73 -3.13 -5.43
CA PRO A 180 -8.62 -2.30 -4.96
C PRO A 180 -9.10 -1.20 -3.99
N ASN A 181 -10.41 -1.02 -3.85
CA ASN A 181 -11.03 0.03 -3.05
C ASN A 181 -11.83 -0.53 -1.87
N LEU A 182 -11.81 0.19 -0.76
CA LEU A 182 -12.71 0.00 0.38
C LEU A 182 -13.33 1.35 0.77
N ALA A 183 -14.65 1.42 0.88
CA ALA A 183 -15.39 2.59 1.35
C ALA A 183 -15.98 2.33 2.74
N LEU A 184 -15.62 3.19 3.70
CA LEU A 184 -16.31 3.30 4.98
C LEU A 184 -17.29 4.45 4.93
N LEU A 185 -18.52 4.21 5.38
CA LEU A 185 -19.60 5.19 5.44
C LEU A 185 -19.95 5.48 6.91
N ASP A 186 -20.22 6.74 7.21
CA ASP A 186 -20.74 7.12 8.52
C ASP A 186 -22.21 6.66 8.67
N GLY A 187 -22.77 6.73 9.88
CA GLY A 187 -24.15 6.30 10.13
C GLY A 187 -25.22 7.05 9.32
N SER A 188 -24.90 8.21 8.74
CA SER A 188 -25.79 8.96 7.84
C SER A 188 -25.55 8.69 6.34
N GLU A 189 -24.52 7.90 6.01
CA GLU A 189 -24.02 7.67 4.65
C GLU A 189 -23.76 8.97 3.86
N ARG A 190 -23.42 10.06 4.55
CA ARG A 190 -23.07 11.35 3.94
C ARG A 190 -21.57 11.51 3.83
N ARG A 191 -20.84 11.00 4.82
CA ARG A 191 -19.38 11.00 4.84
C ARG A 191 -18.87 9.64 4.43
N CYS A 192 -17.85 9.65 3.59
CA CYS A 192 -17.15 8.46 3.13
C CYS A 192 -15.64 8.64 3.27
N VAL A 193 -14.98 7.60 3.77
CA VAL A 193 -13.53 7.45 3.66
C VAL A 193 -13.26 6.29 2.72
N LEU A 194 -12.65 6.60 1.58
CA LEU A 194 -12.27 5.66 0.54
C LEU A 194 -10.78 5.34 0.68
N PHE A 195 -10.46 4.08 0.91
CA PHE A 195 -9.11 3.54 0.95
C PHE A 195 -8.77 2.88 -0.38
N HIS A 196 -7.55 3.12 -0.84
CA HIS A 196 -6.93 2.49 -1.99
C HIS A 196 -5.42 2.56 -1.80
N HIS A 197 -4.64 1.58 -2.24
CA HIS A 197 -3.18 1.63 -2.09
C HIS A 197 -2.56 2.86 -2.77
N GLY A 198 -2.98 3.12 -4.01
CA GLY A 198 -2.55 4.26 -4.82
C GLY A 198 -1.82 3.89 -6.10
N HIS A 199 -1.53 2.61 -6.36
CA HIS A 199 -0.80 2.20 -7.57
C HIS A 199 -1.50 2.67 -8.87
N TYR A 200 -2.83 2.61 -8.97
CA TYR A 200 -3.56 3.15 -10.13
C TYR A 200 -3.51 4.68 -10.33
N VAL A 201 -2.88 5.44 -9.43
CA VAL A 201 -2.55 6.86 -9.64
C VAL A 201 -1.39 7.00 -10.63
N GLU A 202 -0.47 6.03 -10.69
CA GLU A 202 0.71 6.13 -11.54
C GLU A 202 0.47 5.53 -12.94
N PRO A 203 0.95 6.19 -14.02
CA PRO A 203 0.76 5.74 -15.39
C PRO A 203 1.22 4.32 -15.72
N VAL A 204 2.21 3.80 -14.97
CA VAL A 204 2.87 2.51 -15.23
C VAL A 204 1.95 1.32 -14.94
N TYR A 205 0.98 1.48 -14.02
CA TYR A 205 -0.01 0.44 -13.69
C TYR A 205 -1.18 0.41 -14.69
N HIS A 206 -1.22 1.35 -15.63
CA HIS A 206 -2.16 1.38 -16.76
C HIS A 206 -1.47 1.00 -18.08
N PHE A 207 -0.32 0.33 -18.01
CA PHE A 207 0.53 0.09 -19.18
C PHE A 207 -0.21 -0.66 -20.29
N PHE A 208 -0.87 -1.78 -19.98
CA PHE A 208 -1.54 -2.59 -20.99
C PHE A 208 -2.78 -1.91 -21.54
N SER A 209 -3.58 -1.24 -20.72
CA SER A 209 -4.70 -0.43 -21.22
C SER A 209 -4.23 0.63 -22.22
N LYS A 210 -3.09 1.29 -21.96
CA LYS A 210 -2.52 2.28 -22.89
C LYS A 210 -1.92 1.64 -24.14
N LEU A 211 -1.21 0.52 -23.99
CA LEU A 211 -0.62 -0.22 -25.09
C LEU A 211 -1.69 -0.77 -26.05
N LEU A 212 -2.73 -1.39 -25.51
CA LEU A 212 -3.84 -1.95 -26.28
C LEU A 212 -4.58 -0.87 -27.06
N ARG A 213 -4.80 0.30 -26.47
CA ARG A 213 -5.39 1.45 -27.19
C ARG A 213 -4.49 1.98 -28.29
N TRP A 214 -3.18 1.96 -28.08
CA TRP A 214 -2.23 2.38 -29.10
C TRP A 214 -2.20 1.40 -30.28
N LEU A 215 -2.24 0.09 -30.01
CA LEU A 215 -2.29 -0.98 -31.02
C LEU A 215 -3.65 -1.07 -31.73
N PHE A 216 -4.73 -0.83 -31.00
CA PHE A 216 -6.11 -0.93 -31.48
C PHE A 216 -6.87 0.37 -31.15
N PRO A 217 -6.73 1.42 -31.98
CA PRO A 217 -7.29 2.75 -31.70
C PRO A 217 -8.82 2.79 -31.48
N ASP A 218 -9.55 1.82 -32.04
CA ASP A 218 -11.00 1.70 -31.90
C ASP A 218 -11.44 1.02 -30.58
N ARG A 219 -10.51 0.51 -29.76
CA ARG A 219 -10.86 -0.03 -28.43
C ARG A 219 -11.34 1.10 -27.50
N PRO A 220 -12.43 0.89 -26.76
CA PRO A 220 -12.87 1.84 -25.74
C PRO A 220 -11.82 1.95 -24.61
N HIS A 221 -11.85 3.07 -23.89
CA HIS A 221 -11.08 3.21 -22.66
C HIS A 221 -11.71 2.32 -21.58
N PRO A 222 -10.94 1.65 -20.71
CA PRO A 222 -11.52 0.99 -19.54
C PRO A 222 -12.23 2.03 -18.68
N GLU A 223 -13.51 1.80 -18.48
CA GLU A 223 -14.41 2.70 -17.77
C GLU A 223 -14.59 2.25 -16.33
N SER A 224 -14.67 0.96 -16.07
CA SER A 224 -14.79 0.43 -14.71
C SER A 224 -13.42 0.10 -14.11
N ILE A 225 -13.38 -0.03 -12.78
CA ILE A 225 -12.17 -0.49 -12.08
C ILE A 225 -11.91 -1.97 -12.40
N ASP A 226 -12.97 -2.76 -12.57
CA ASP A 226 -12.89 -4.16 -13.00
C ASP A 226 -12.20 -4.28 -14.37
N GLU A 227 -12.51 -3.40 -15.32
CA GLU A 227 -11.83 -3.37 -16.63
C GLU A 227 -10.37 -2.90 -16.53
N VAL A 228 -10.09 -1.88 -15.72
CA VAL A 228 -8.71 -1.41 -15.48
C VAL A 228 -7.87 -2.54 -14.91
N GLU A 229 -8.37 -3.24 -13.90
CA GLU A 229 -7.69 -4.38 -13.28
C GLU A 229 -7.59 -5.56 -14.27
N ALA A 230 -8.68 -5.94 -14.94
CA ALA A 230 -8.68 -7.04 -15.91
C ALA A 230 -7.64 -6.87 -17.03
N GLU A 231 -7.41 -5.64 -17.48
CA GLU A 231 -6.42 -5.36 -18.52
C GLU A 231 -4.97 -5.30 -17.99
N ASN A 232 -4.75 -5.00 -16.70
CA ASN A 232 -3.40 -4.72 -16.17
C ASN A 232 -2.91 -5.71 -15.10
N PHE A 233 -3.76 -6.54 -14.47
CA PHE A 233 -3.38 -7.38 -13.32
C PHE A 233 -2.16 -8.26 -13.61
N ALA A 234 -2.10 -8.90 -14.78
CA ALA A 234 -1.01 -9.81 -15.13
C ALA A 234 0.35 -9.08 -15.24
N TRP A 235 0.33 -7.82 -15.64
CA TRP A 235 1.52 -6.96 -15.66
C TRP A 235 1.97 -6.59 -14.26
N ILE A 236 1.01 -6.24 -13.41
CA ILE A 236 1.26 -5.90 -12.00
C ILE A 236 1.84 -7.11 -11.28
N GLU A 237 1.18 -8.25 -11.41
CA GLU A 237 1.57 -9.52 -10.80
C GLU A 237 2.95 -9.98 -11.28
N PHE A 238 3.22 -9.90 -12.58
CA PHE A 238 4.51 -10.31 -13.12
C PHE A 238 5.66 -9.47 -12.55
N ILE A 239 5.57 -8.15 -12.68
CA ILE A 239 6.69 -7.26 -12.34
C ILE A 239 6.86 -7.08 -10.83
N TRP A 240 5.75 -6.90 -10.09
CA TRP A 240 5.77 -6.53 -8.68
C TRP A 240 5.36 -7.67 -7.74
N SER A 241 5.27 -8.92 -8.21
CA SER A 241 5.05 -10.08 -7.32
C SER A 241 5.80 -11.35 -7.74
N LEU A 242 5.82 -11.70 -9.03
CA LEU A 242 6.42 -12.98 -9.48
C LEU A 242 7.93 -12.90 -9.73
N LEU A 243 8.44 -11.76 -10.22
CA LEU A 243 9.86 -11.61 -10.51
C LEU A 243 10.73 -11.83 -9.27
N GLY A 244 10.38 -11.24 -8.12
CA GLY A 244 11.12 -11.43 -6.87
C GLY A 244 11.18 -12.88 -6.40
N ARG A 245 10.15 -13.66 -6.73
CA ARG A 245 9.96 -15.06 -6.30
C ARG A 245 10.60 -16.09 -7.23
N SER A 246 11.14 -15.65 -8.37
CA SER A 246 11.74 -16.53 -9.39
C SER A 246 13.15 -17.04 -9.04
N GLY A 247 13.46 -17.18 -7.74
CA GLY A 247 14.75 -17.68 -7.25
C GLY A 247 15.95 -16.89 -7.78
N GLY A 248 16.97 -17.60 -8.28
CA GLY A 248 18.18 -16.98 -8.85
C GLY A 248 17.89 -16.03 -10.01
N ALA A 249 16.95 -16.38 -10.90
CA ALA A 249 16.54 -15.51 -12.00
C ALA A 249 15.87 -14.22 -11.49
N GLY A 250 15.10 -14.30 -10.40
CA GLY A 250 14.55 -13.13 -9.74
C GLY A 250 15.62 -12.18 -9.22
N ALA A 251 16.70 -12.71 -8.65
CA ALA A 251 17.83 -11.89 -8.20
C ALA A 251 18.50 -11.12 -9.35
N ASP A 252 18.67 -11.77 -10.51
CA ASP A 252 19.23 -11.14 -11.71
C ASP A 252 18.29 -10.08 -12.31
N VAL A 253 16.98 -10.35 -12.37
CA VAL A 253 16.00 -9.38 -12.86
C VAL A 253 15.86 -8.19 -11.91
N ARG A 254 15.94 -8.39 -10.58
CA ARG A 254 16.00 -7.28 -9.60
C ARG A 254 17.21 -6.37 -9.86
N ARG A 255 18.37 -6.95 -10.17
CA ARG A 255 19.58 -6.19 -10.50
C ARG A 255 19.41 -5.45 -11.82
N LEU A 256 18.78 -6.09 -12.80
CA LEU A 256 18.41 -5.44 -14.06
C LEU A 256 17.44 -4.27 -13.81
N PHE A 257 16.36 -4.45 -13.08
CA PHE A 257 15.36 -3.40 -12.81
C PHE A 257 15.96 -2.21 -12.04
N ARG A 258 16.84 -2.46 -11.07
CA ARG A 258 17.64 -1.40 -10.41
C ARG A 258 18.52 -0.64 -11.41
N THR A 259 19.10 -1.36 -12.36
CA THR A 259 19.88 -0.76 -13.46
C THR A 259 18.97 0.05 -14.42
N LEU A 260 17.74 -0.39 -14.64
CA LEU A 260 16.73 0.27 -15.47
C LEU A 260 16.13 1.54 -14.84
N ARG A 261 16.25 1.72 -13.52
CA ARG A 261 15.88 2.98 -12.83
C ARG A 261 16.84 4.13 -13.13
N ASP A 262 18.00 3.86 -13.73
CA ASP A 262 18.94 4.87 -14.25
C ASP A 262 18.58 5.20 -15.71
N PRO A 263 18.14 6.44 -16.02
CA PRO A 263 17.69 6.83 -17.37
C PRO A 263 18.74 6.57 -18.46
N ALA A 264 20.03 6.75 -18.16
CA ALA A 264 21.11 6.58 -19.14
C ALA A 264 21.41 5.09 -19.41
N LYS A 265 21.15 4.20 -18.44
CA LYS A 265 21.28 2.75 -18.61
C LYS A 265 20.02 2.15 -19.22
N PHE A 266 18.85 2.71 -18.92
CA PHE A 266 17.58 2.34 -19.53
C PHE A 266 17.58 2.54 -21.05
N ASP A 267 18.05 3.68 -21.53
CA ASP A 267 18.09 3.96 -22.98
C ASP A 267 18.96 2.95 -23.75
N ARG A 268 20.11 2.57 -23.17
CA ARG A 268 21.01 1.56 -23.75
C ARG A 268 20.38 0.17 -23.74
N PHE A 269 19.79 -0.25 -22.61
CA PHE A 269 19.09 -1.52 -22.50
C PHE A 269 17.91 -1.61 -23.48
N SER A 270 17.13 -0.54 -23.61
CA SER A 270 15.99 -0.47 -24.52
C SER A 270 16.41 -0.61 -25.97
N ASP A 271 17.50 0.06 -26.36
CA ASP A 271 18.06 -0.05 -27.71
C ASP A 271 18.66 -1.45 -27.95
N ASP A 272 19.26 -2.10 -26.94
CA ASP A 272 19.79 -3.48 -27.04
C ASP A 272 18.67 -4.54 -27.10
N LEU A 273 17.65 -4.43 -26.27
CA LEU A 273 16.51 -5.35 -26.24
C LEU A 273 15.71 -5.26 -27.54
N ALA A 274 15.46 -4.04 -28.03
CA ALA A 274 14.77 -3.84 -29.31
C ALA A 274 15.60 -4.37 -30.51
N ARG A 275 16.94 -4.28 -30.46
CA ARG A 275 17.81 -4.90 -31.47
C ARG A 275 17.75 -6.42 -31.45
N ARG A 276 17.82 -7.02 -30.26
CA ARG A 276 17.85 -8.49 -30.08
C ARG A 276 16.50 -9.16 -30.27
N ALA A 277 15.40 -8.50 -29.90
CA ALA A 277 14.05 -9.02 -30.13
C ALA A 277 13.79 -9.25 -31.63
N VAL A 278 14.30 -8.36 -32.49
CA VAL A 278 14.23 -8.47 -33.96
C VAL A 278 15.04 -9.65 -34.51
N GLU A 279 16.09 -10.08 -33.82
CA GLU A 279 16.89 -11.24 -34.25
C GLU A 279 16.24 -12.58 -33.89
N VAL A 280 15.30 -12.58 -32.94
CA VAL A 280 14.73 -13.79 -32.33
C VAL A 280 13.25 -13.98 -32.65
N ALA A 281 12.50 -12.90 -32.90
CA ALA A 281 11.06 -12.94 -33.07
C ALA A 281 10.67 -12.67 -34.53
N ASP A 282 10.21 -13.71 -35.23
CA ASP A 282 9.38 -13.59 -36.42
C ASP A 282 7.93 -13.53 -35.91
N VAL A 283 7.44 -12.34 -35.52
CA VAL A 283 6.13 -12.20 -34.84
C VAL A 283 5.01 -12.25 -35.88
N PRO A 284 4.17 -13.31 -35.92
CA PRO A 284 3.27 -13.58 -37.05
C PRO A 284 2.11 -12.58 -37.24
N TRP A 285 1.95 -11.60 -36.36
CA TRP A 285 0.73 -10.78 -36.21
C TRP A 285 0.95 -9.29 -36.54
N ILE A 286 2.19 -8.86 -36.79
CA ILE A 286 2.52 -7.46 -37.09
C ILE A 286 3.16 -7.40 -38.49
N PRO A 287 2.54 -6.73 -39.48
CA PRO A 287 3.11 -6.66 -40.82
C PRO A 287 4.33 -5.72 -40.84
N GLY A 288 5.52 -6.31 -40.92
CA GLY A 288 6.79 -5.65 -41.26
C GLY A 288 7.68 -5.31 -40.05
N ASP A 289 8.89 -5.88 -40.05
CA ASP A 289 9.94 -5.79 -39.02
C ASP A 289 10.30 -4.36 -38.57
N VAL A 290 9.98 -3.35 -39.39
CA VAL A 290 10.27 -1.93 -39.12
C VAL A 290 9.20 -1.29 -38.23
N LEU A 291 7.92 -1.61 -38.45
CA LEU A 291 6.81 -1.11 -37.62
C LEU A 291 6.85 -1.76 -36.24
N GLU A 292 7.16 -3.05 -36.17
CA GLU A 292 7.40 -3.78 -34.93
C GLU A 292 8.55 -3.16 -34.11
N ARG A 293 9.66 -2.82 -34.77
CA ARG A 293 10.80 -2.13 -34.13
C ARG A 293 10.43 -0.77 -33.57
N ILE A 294 9.59 0.00 -34.26
CA ILE A 294 9.16 1.33 -33.81
C ILE A 294 8.17 1.19 -32.65
N ALA A 295 7.24 0.23 -32.73
CA ALA A 295 6.26 -0.08 -31.70
C ALA A 295 6.90 -0.47 -30.37
N LEU A 296 7.74 -1.51 -30.39
CA LEU A 296 8.47 -2.00 -29.22
C LEU A 296 9.40 -0.94 -28.65
N ARG A 297 10.17 -0.25 -29.50
CA ARG A 297 11.08 0.81 -29.05
C ARG A 297 10.33 1.98 -28.43
N SER A 298 9.18 2.38 -28.99
CA SER A 298 8.37 3.48 -28.46
C SER A 298 7.69 3.09 -27.15
N GLY A 299 7.17 1.86 -27.04
CA GLY A 299 6.60 1.34 -25.79
C GLY A 299 7.63 1.22 -24.68
N ILE A 300 8.81 0.68 -24.98
CA ILE A 300 9.91 0.56 -23.99
C ILE A 300 10.44 1.95 -23.60
N ARG A 301 10.68 2.86 -24.54
CA ARG A 301 11.10 4.25 -24.20
C ARG A 301 10.04 5.03 -23.43
N TRP A 302 8.76 4.75 -23.67
CA TRP A 302 7.67 5.31 -22.88
C TRP A 302 7.68 4.81 -21.42
N LEU A 303 8.06 3.54 -21.21
CA LEU A 303 8.14 2.91 -19.89
C LEU A 303 9.28 3.48 -19.03
N GLY A 304 10.47 3.73 -19.60
CA GLY A 304 11.68 4.09 -18.83
C GLY A 304 11.51 5.17 -17.77
N PRO A 305 11.18 6.42 -18.16
CA PRO A 305 10.98 7.50 -17.19
C PRO A 305 9.83 7.25 -16.20
N ARG A 306 8.89 6.36 -16.53
CA ARG A 306 7.72 6.03 -15.70
C ARG A 306 7.99 4.90 -14.71
N LEU A 307 9.00 4.06 -14.96
CA LEU A 307 9.47 3.03 -14.03
C LEU A 307 10.23 3.62 -12.82
N SER A 308 10.75 4.84 -12.96
CA SER A 308 11.39 5.57 -11.85
C SER A 308 10.38 6.08 -10.81
N GLY A 309 9.09 6.19 -11.17
CA GLY A 309 7.97 6.56 -10.28
C GLY A 309 8.13 7.90 -9.54
N GLU A 310 7.09 8.32 -8.83
CA GLU A 310 7.12 9.51 -7.97
C GLU A 310 8.09 9.36 -6.78
N ARG A 311 8.30 8.12 -6.32
CA ARG A 311 9.24 7.77 -5.23
C ARG A 311 10.67 8.26 -5.49
N SER A 312 11.08 8.44 -6.76
CA SER A 312 12.42 8.95 -7.10
C SER A 312 12.59 10.49 -6.98
N ARG A 313 11.52 11.27 -6.78
CA ARG A 313 11.54 12.75 -6.88
C ARG A 313 11.75 13.49 -5.57
N ARG A 314 13.00 13.94 -5.35
CA ARG A 314 13.55 14.42 -4.06
C ARG A 314 12.94 15.61 -3.32
N ARG A 315 12.16 16.47 -3.98
CA ARG A 315 11.78 17.79 -3.41
C ARG A 315 10.29 18.09 -3.43
N VAL A 316 9.47 17.19 -3.96
CA VAL A 316 8.04 17.43 -4.14
C VAL A 316 7.27 16.32 -3.46
N VAL A 317 6.49 16.69 -2.44
CA VAL A 317 5.63 15.79 -1.65
C VAL A 317 4.33 15.50 -2.41
N PHE A 318 3.82 16.50 -3.13
CA PHE A 318 2.59 16.45 -3.90
C PHE A 318 2.82 17.07 -5.29
N SER A 319 3.17 16.23 -6.27
CA SER A 319 3.49 16.69 -7.62
C SER A 319 2.22 16.87 -8.47
N SER A 320 2.32 17.66 -9.55
CA SER A 320 1.21 17.81 -10.50
C SER A 320 0.82 16.47 -11.12
N GLU A 321 1.79 15.56 -11.32
CA GLU A 321 1.53 14.23 -11.88
C GLU A 321 0.79 13.31 -10.90
N VAL A 322 1.15 13.31 -9.61
CA VAL A 322 0.37 12.60 -8.58
C VAL A 322 -1.04 13.16 -8.50
N ARG A 323 -1.17 14.49 -8.55
CA ARG A 323 -2.48 15.15 -8.54
C ARG A 323 -3.32 14.73 -9.75
N GLU A 324 -2.77 14.83 -10.96
CA GLU A 324 -3.45 14.40 -12.20
C GLU A 324 -3.83 12.93 -12.17
N GLY A 325 -2.96 12.07 -11.62
CA GLY A 325 -3.24 10.65 -11.44
C GLY A 325 -4.39 10.39 -10.46
N ILE A 326 -4.41 11.09 -9.32
CA ILE A 326 -5.50 11.01 -8.33
C ILE A 326 -6.79 11.49 -8.96
N GLU A 327 -6.79 12.65 -9.60
CA GLU A 327 -7.98 13.21 -10.26
C GLU A 327 -8.49 12.25 -11.35
N SER A 328 -7.59 11.66 -12.16
CA SER A 328 -7.94 10.71 -13.22
C SER A 328 -8.55 9.42 -12.67
N TYR A 329 -7.96 8.83 -11.63
CA TYR A 329 -8.45 7.59 -11.03
C TYR A 329 -9.76 7.82 -10.26
N LEU A 330 -9.73 8.82 -9.37
CA LEU A 330 -10.84 9.12 -8.48
C LEU A 330 -12.07 9.60 -9.26
N PHE A 331 -11.93 10.61 -10.12
CA PHE A 331 -13.09 11.19 -10.82
C PHE A 331 -13.54 10.37 -12.04
N GLY A 332 -12.73 9.40 -12.48
CA GLY A 332 -13.07 8.46 -13.52
C GLY A 332 -13.69 7.16 -12.96
N PRO A 333 -12.94 6.05 -12.96
CA PRO A 333 -13.48 4.72 -12.64
C PRO A 333 -13.99 4.60 -11.20
N THR A 334 -13.38 5.28 -10.22
CA THR A 334 -13.84 5.22 -8.82
C THR A 334 -15.17 5.93 -8.59
N PHE A 335 -15.37 7.12 -9.16
CA PHE A 335 -16.65 7.83 -9.07
C PHE A 335 -17.77 7.10 -9.81
N ARG A 336 -17.45 6.31 -10.84
CA ARG A 336 -18.39 5.38 -11.45
C ARG A 336 -18.78 4.29 -10.44
N GLN A 337 -17.80 3.61 -9.83
CA GLN A 337 -18.06 2.57 -8.82
C GLN A 337 -18.89 3.08 -7.63
N LEU A 338 -18.57 4.26 -7.09
CA LEU A 338 -19.35 4.90 -6.02
C LEU A 338 -20.82 5.10 -6.41
N ARG A 339 -21.10 5.58 -7.63
CA ARG A 339 -22.48 5.75 -8.10
C ARG A 339 -23.19 4.43 -8.32
N GLU A 340 -22.50 3.43 -8.86
CA GLU A 340 -23.08 2.11 -9.15
C GLU A 340 -23.42 1.34 -7.87
N GLU A 341 -22.53 1.36 -6.86
CA GLU A 341 -22.69 0.58 -5.64
C GLU A 341 -23.40 1.32 -4.51
N LEU A 342 -23.25 2.66 -4.42
CA LEU A 342 -23.89 3.47 -3.37
C LEU A 342 -25.10 4.27 -3.87
N GLY A 343 -25.36 4.30 -5.18
CA GLY A 343 -26.42 5.10 -5.79
C GLY A 343 -26.15 6.61 -5.82
N LYS A 344 -25.06 7.08 -5.19
CA LYS A 344 -24.67 8.49 -5.09
C LYS A 344 -23.18 8.62 -4.86
N ILE A 345 -22.64 9.80 -5.14
CA ILE A 345 -21.33 10.20 -4.60
C ILE A 345 -21.60 10.78 -3.20
N PRO A 346 -20.86 10.35 -2.16
CA PRO A 346 -20.97 10.91 -0.81
C PRO A 346 -20.76 12.43 -0.79
N ASP A 347 -21.43 13.12 0.14
CA ASP A 347 -21.35 14.59 0.26
C ASP A 347 -19.95 15.04 0.69
N GLU A 348 -19.36 14.29 1.63
CA GLU A 348 -18.02 14.50 2.16
C GLU A 348 -17.16 13.27 1.83
N LEU A 349 -16.14 13.45 0.99
CA LEU A 349 -15.24 12.36 0.58
C LEU A 349 -13.81 12.60 1.07
N THR A 350 -13.26 11.60 1.74
CA THR A 350 -11.82 11.50 2.02
C THR A 350 -11.24 10.33 1.24
N PHE A 351 -10.12 10.56 0.55
CA PHE A 351 -9.34 9.55 -0.15
C PHE A 351 -8.03 9.28 0.59
N VAL A 352 -7.75 8.03 0.91
CA VAL A 352 -6.57 7.58 1.68
C VAL A 352 -5.76 6.60 0.85
N PHE A 353 -4.45 6.85 0.74
CA PHE A 353 -3.51 5.99 0.01
C PHE A 353 -2.09 6.03 0.60
N GLY A 354 -1.17 5.15 0.19
CA GLY A 354 0.19 5.04 0.78
C GLY A 354 1.37 4.99 -0.19
N HIS A 355 1.09 4.64 -1.44
CA HIS A 355 2.01 4.28 -2.51
C HIS A 355 3.33 5.08 -2.72
N THR A 356 3.37 6.39 -2.41
CA THR A 356 4.53 7.25 -2.79
C THR A 356 5.62 7.33 -1.73
N HIS A 357 5.37 6.78 -0.54
CA HIS A 357 6.23 6.86 0.65
C HIS A 357 6.41 8.27 1.22
N LYS A 358 5.65 9.26 0.71
CA LYS A 358 5.71 10.66 1.14
C LYS A 358 4.41 11.04 1.84
N PRO A 359 4.35 11.03 3.17
CA PRO A 359 3.08 11.28 3.81
C PRO A 359 2.69 12.74 3.67
N PHE A 360 1.41 13.01 3.39
CA PHE A 360 0.86 14.36 3.26
C PHE A 360 -0.65 14.40 3.46
N GLU A 361 -1.14 15.59 3.70
CA GLU A 361 -2.54 15.92 3.84
C GLU A 361 -2.85 17.07 2.86
N ALA A 362 -3.88 16.91 2.03
CA ALA A 362 -4.24 17.89 1.01
C ALA A 362 -5.76 17.97 0.79
N VAL A 363 -6.20 19.05 0.15
CA VAL A 363 -7.58 19.19 -0.34
C VAL A 363 -7.53 19.45 -1.84
N LEU A 364 -8.26 18.64 -2.59
CA LEU A 364 -8.44 18.79 -4.03
C LEU A 364 -9.82 19.35 -4.31
N ALA A 365 -9.93 20.17 -5.36
CA ALA A 365 -11.23 20.52 -5.91
C ALA A 365 -11.80 19.29 -6.61
N GLY A 366 -13.06 18.96 -6.36
CA GLY A 366 -13.69 17.77 -6.93
C GLY A 366 -15.21 17.91 -7.03
N PRO A 367 -15.89 16.99 -7.73
CA PRO A 367 -17.32 17.09 -7.98
C PRO A 367 -18.21 16.64 -6.81
N GLY A 368 -17.65 16.54 -5.59
CA GLY A 368 -18.42 16.28 -4.36
C GLY A 368 -19.37 17.43 -4.02
N ALA A 369 -20.32 17.19 -3.10
CA ALA A 369 -21.34 18.18 -2.75
C ALA A 369 -20.75 19.46 -2.12
N ASP A 370 -19.61 19.33 -1.43
CA ASP A 370 -18.83 20.44 -0.88
C ASP A 370 -17.82 21.04 -1.88
N GLY A 371 -17.73 20.48 -3.10
CA GLY A 371 -16.79 20.87 -4.13
C GLY A 371 -15.34 20.44 -3.86
N SER A 372 -15.10 19.58 -2.87
CA SER A 372 -13.75 19.21 -2.44
C SER A 372 -13.59 17.72 -2.11
N VAL A 373 -12.35 17.24 -2.14
CA VAL A 373 -11.97 15.92 -1.65
C VAL A 373 -10.75 16.06 -0.78
N LYS A 374 -10.82 15.53 0.44
CA LYS A 374 -9.65 15.45 1.33
C LYS A 374 -8.79 14.28 0.90
N VAL A 375 -7.49 14.47 0.86
CA VAL A 375 -6.54 13.44 0.43
C VAL A 375 -5.49 13.26 1.51
N TYR A 376 -5.28 12.01 1.89
CA TYR A 376 -4.24 11.61 2.83
C TYR A 376 -3.33 10.59 2.16
N ASN A 377 -2.04 10.85 2.24
CA ASN A 377 -1.00 9.87 1.95
C ASN A 377 -0.34 9.44 3.27
N THR A 378 -0.35 8.15 3.58
CA THR A 378 0.27 7.56 4.79
C THR A 378 1.79 7.49 4.73
N GLY A 379 2.38 7.62 3.54
CA GLY A 379 3.81 7.45 3.33
C GLY A 379 4.24 5.98 3.48
N GLY A 380 5.51 5.75 3.84
CA GLY A 380 6.09 4.42 3.94
C GLY A 380 7.23 4.32 4.94
N TRP A 381 7.46 3.08 5.37
CA TRP A 381 8.47 2.72 6.36
C TRP A 381 9.88 2.37 5.81
N PRO A 382 10.10 2.19 4.49
CA PRO A 382 11.45 2.00 3.94
C PRO A 382 12.39 3.20 4.02
N ILE A 383 13.67 2.91 4.25
CA ILE A 383 14.83 3.81 4.09
C ILE A 383 15.76 3.20 3.04
N ASP A 384 15.61 3.65 1.79
CA ASP A 384 16.26 3.05 0.60
C ASP A 384 17.45 3.86 0.05
N SER A 385 17.86 4.93 0.74
CA SER A 385 18.98 5.79 0.31
C SER A 385 19.95 6.15 1.44
N ILE A 386 21.21 6.41 1.04
CA ILE A 386 22.24 7.00 1.92
C ILE A 386 21.85 8.45 2.25
N GLU A 387 21.49 9.21 1.21
CA GLU A 387 21.14 10.61 1.35
C GLU A 387 19.73 10.74 1.93
N PRO A 388 19.53 11.60 2.95
CA PRO A 388 18.21 11.88 3.50
C PRO A 388 17.23 12.36 2.45
N PHE A 389 16.00 11.90 2.55
CA PHE A 389 14.90 12.36 1.73
C PHE A 389 13.73 12.85 2.62
N PRO A 390 13.78 14.10 3.10
CA PRO A 390 12.90 14.59 4.17
C PRO A 390 11.39 14.55 3.88
N SER A 391 10.97 14.40 2.63
CA SER A 391 9.55 14.20 2.31
C SER A 391 9.08 12.77 2.52
N MET A 392 9.99 11.78 2.49
CA MET A 392 9.65 10.39 2.79
C MET A 392 9.49 10.20 4.30
N GLY A 393 8.76 9.17 4.69
CA GLY A 393 8.48 8.84 6.08
C GLY A 393 7.12 8.18 6.21
N ALA A 394 6.65 7.96 7.45
CA ALA A 394 5.40 7.25 7.69
C ALA A 394 4.43 8.05 8.57
N SER A 395 3.15 7.81 8.34
CA SER A 395 2.03 8.26 9.16
C SER A 395 1.07 7.10 9.41
N ILE A 396 0.39 7.15 10.55
CA ILE A 396 -0.71 6.24 10.90
C ILE A 396 -2.00 7.04 10.76
N LEU A 397 -2.98 6.52 10.03
CA LEU A 397 -4.30 7.15 10.00
C LEU A 397 -5.20 6.57 11.09
N LEU A 398 -5.85 7.45 11.84
CA LEU A 398 -6.77 7.12 12.93
C LEU A 398 -8.14 7.75 12.62
N LEU A 399 -9.20 6.97 12.77
CA LEU A 399 -10.57 7.42 12.52
C LEU A 399 -11.48 7.03 13.67
N ASN A 400 -12.45 7.91 13.97
CA ASN A 400 -13.54 7.61 14.91
C ASN A 400 -14.80 7.08 14.19
N GLU A 401 -15.89 6.91 14.94
CA GLU A 401 -17.17 6.38 14.44
C GLU A 401 -17.88 7.31 13.44
N THR A 402 -17.63 8.62 13.52
CA THR A 402 -18.13 9.63 12.58
C THR A 402 -17.17 9.85 11.41
N LEU A 403 -16.15 8.99 11.26
CA LEU A 403 -15.12 9.07 10.24
C LEU A 403 -14.37 10.42 10.21
N ASP A 404 -14.20 11.06 11.37
CA ASP A 404 -13.23 12.14 11.52
C ASP A 404 -11.83 11.56 11.41
N VAL A 405 -10.99 12.15 10.56
CA VAL A 405 -9.67 11.62 10.21
C VAL A 405 -8.56 12.40 10.90
N ALA A 406 -7.63 11.67 11.51
CA ALA A 406 -6.39 12.19 12.08
C ALA A 406 -5.20 11.42 11.50
N ALA A 407 -4.26 12.14 10.88
CA ALA A 407 -2.99 11.57 10.43
C ALA A 407 -1.93 11.80 11.52
N LEU A 408 -1.50 10.73 12.18
CA LEU A 408 -0.39 10.77 13.12
C LEU A 408 0.92 10.63 12.34
N ARG A 409 1.61 11.75 12.11
CA ARG A 409 2.94 11.77 11.52
C ARG A 409 3.94 11.14 12.48
N VAL A 410 4.51 9.99 12.13
CA VAL A 410 5.45 9.27 12.99
C VAL A 410 6.85 9.84 12.80
N PHE A 411 7.37 9.77 11.57
CA PHE A 411 8.68 10.27 11.23
C PHE A 411 8.76 10.73 9.78
N ASN A 412 9.81 11.50 9.49
CA ASN A 412 10.29 11.79 8.15
C ASN A 412 11.78 11.41 8.02
N ASP A 413 12.23 11.06 6.82
CA ASP A 413 13.63 10.71 6.53
C ASP A 413 14.54 11.95 6.47
N GLY A 414 14.65 12.66 7.60
CA GLY A 414 15.48 13.85 7.79
C GLY A 414 16.97 13.56 7.99
N GLU A 415 17.80 14.59 8.15
CA GLU A 415 19.25 14.42 8.39
C GLU A 415 19.57 13.53 9.61
N GLY A 416 20.75 12.91 9.62
CA GLY A 416 21.21 12.08 10.75
C GLY A 416 20.42 10.77 10.93
N SER A 417 19.65 10.65 12.01
CA SER A 417 18.84 9.47 12.35
C SER A 417 17.35 9.63 11.99
N GLY A 418 17.03 10.55 11.07
CA GLY A 418 15.66 10.89 10.72
C GLY A 418 15.04 11.92 11.66
N GLN A 419 13.86 12.42 11.28
CA GLN A 419 13.09 13.39 12.04
C GLN A 419 11.82 12.74 12.57
N VAL A 420 11.88 12.19 13.78
CA VAL A 420 10.71 11.64 14.49
C VAL A 420 9.97 12.80 15.16
N THR A 421 8.64 12.88 14.98
CA THR A 421 7.85 14.06 15.39
C THR A 421 6.61 13.74 16.21
N PHE A 422 5.88 12.66 15.87
CA PHE A 422 4.60 12.31 16.49
C PHE A 422 3.63 13.52 16.54
N GLU A 423 3.21 13.98 15.36
CA GLU A 423 2.31 15.12 15.19
C GLU A 423 0.95 14.66 14.65
N ILE A 424 -0.13 15.11 15.29
CA ILE A 424 -1.49 14.92 14.76
C ILE A 424 -1.79 16.00 13.71
N ARG A 425 -2.07 15.56 12.48
CA ARG A 425 -2.35 16.40 11.31
C ARG A 425 -3.73 16.15 10.73
N SER A 426 -4.24 17.16 10.03
CA SER A 426 -5.48 17.12 9.25
C SER A 426 -5.32 17.85 7.93
N ALA A 427 -6.14 17.48 6.94
CA ALA A 427 -6.15 18.14 5.63
C ALA A 427 -6.65 19.60 5.71
N THR A 428 -7.53 19.91 6.66
CA THR A 428 -7.97 21.29 6.91
C THR A 428 -7.88 21.69 8.39
N ALA A 429 -7.59 22.97 8.65
CA ALA A 429 -7.43 23.52 9.99
C ALA A 429 -8.77 23.74 10.74
N ASN A 430 -9.88 23.91 10.02
CA ASN A 430 -11.20 24.24 10.58
C ASN A 430 -12.22 23.08 10.47
N GLU A 431 -11.72 21.86 10.52
CA GLU A 431 -12.51 20.65 10.27
C GLU A 431 -13.32 20.21 11.51
N PRO A 432 -14.53 19.64 11.33
CA PRO A 432 -15.14 18.74 12.31
C PRO A 432 -14.11 17.67 12.75
N GLY A 433 -14.16 17.25 14.01
CA GLY A 433 -13.18 16.30 14.57
C GLY A 433 -12.00 16.94 15.32
N ALA A 434 -12.02 18.26 15.56
CA ALA A 434 -11.03 18.92 16.41
C ALA A 434 -10.98 18.32 17.84
N GLU A 435 -12.13 17.91 18.38
CA GLU A 435 -12.20 17.22 19.67
C GLU A 435 -11.53 15.84 19.61
N PHE A 436 -11.80 15.03 18.58
CA PHE A 436 -11.15 13.74 18.38
C PHE A 436 -9.61 13.89 18.31
N ARG A 437 -9.11 14.83 17.50
CA ARG A 437 -7.67 15.13 17.42
C ARG A 437 -7.10 15.64 18.75
N GLY A 438 -7.84 16.46 19.47
CA GLY A 438 -7.46 16.95 20.80
C GLY A 438 -7.35 15.83 21.83
N GLU A 439 -8.24 14.83 21.78
CA GLU A 439 -8.15 13.64 22.63
C GLU A 439 -6.94 12.76 22.27
N LEU A 440 -6.65 12.57 20.98
CA LEU A 440 -5.43 11.87 20.55
C LEU A 440 -4.17 12.59 21.03
N GLU A 441 -4.11 13.91 20.91
CA GLU A 441 -2.96 14.71 21.37
C GLU A 441 -2.77 14.58 22.89
N LYS A 442 -3.86 14.55 23.68
CA LYS A 442 -3.79 14.30 25.13
C LYS A 442 -3.27 12.90 25.46
N ARG A 443 -3.62 11.88 24.66
CA ARG A 443 -3.10 10.51 24.84
C ARG A 443 -1.61 10.43 24.50
N LEU A 444 -1.18 11.12 23.44
CA LEU A 444 0.23 11.19 23.03
C LEU A 444 1.06 12.02 24.01
N ARG A 445 0.51 13.12 24.52
CA ARG A 445 1.20 14.09 25.38
C ARG A 445 0.34 14.41 26.62
N PRO A 446 0.25 13.49 27.59
CA PRO A 446 -0.56 13.69 28.79
C PRO A 446 -0.06 14.87 29.64
N THR A 447 1.23 15.19 29.53
CA THR A 447 1.83 16.41 30.06
C THR A 447 2.24 17.30 28.89
N SER A 448 1.91 18.59 28.97
CA SER A 448 2.17 19.56 27.89
C SER A 448 3.61 19.47 27.37
N GLY A 449 3.75 19.06 26.10
CA GLY A 449 5.03 18.96 25.41
C GLY A 449 5.84 17.68 25.66
N THR A 450 5.39 16.79 26.54
CA THR A 450 6.09 15.53 26.87
C THR A 450 5.33 14.34 26.32
N LEU A 451 5.99 13.53 25.49
CA LEU A 451 5.43 12.27 24.97
C LEU A 451 5.13 11.29 26.11
N ALA A 452 4.09 10.49 25.97
CA ALA A 452 3.90 9.31 26.79
C ALA A 452 5.07 8.31 26.60
N GLU A 453 5.36 7.53 27.64
CA GLU A 453 6.56 6.68 27.71
C GLU A 453 6.71 5.70 26.53
N PRO A 454 5.66 4.97 26.08
CA PRO A 454 5.76 4.11 24.90
C PRO A 454 6.25 4.83 23.64
N TRP A 455 5.83 6.08 23.47
CA TRP A 455 6.18 6.90 22.30
C TRP A 455 7.61 7.42 22.36
N GLN A 456 8.16 7.64 23.57
CA GLN A 456 9.57 7.97 23.77
C GLN A 456 10.47 6.77 23.41
N ASP A 457 10.09 5.57 23.84
CA ASP A 457 10.80 4.33 23.49
C ASP A 457 10.78 4.11 21.96
N LEU A 458 9.60 4.21 21.33
CA LEU A 458 9.49 4.11 19.88
C LEU A 458 10.33 5.17 19.15
N GLU A 459 10.43 6.39 19.68
CA GLU A 459 11.30 7.44 19.13
C GLU A 459 12.75 6.95 19.02
N SER A 460 13.29 6.38 20.10
CA SER A 460 14.66 5.87 20.14
C SER A 460 14.84 4.72 19.14
N ARG A 461 13.90 3.77 19.12
CA ARG A 461 13.96 2.61 18.22
C ARG A 461 13.95 3.02 16.74
N ILE A 462 13.11 3.99 16.36
CA ILE A 462 13.07 4.50 14.98
C ILE A 462 14.39 5.17 14.62
N ARG A 463 14.92 6.05 15.48
CA ARG A 463 16.20 6.73 15.23
C ARG A 463 17.33 5.72 15.03
N ASP A 464 17.38 4.69 15.86
CA ASP A 464 18.38 3.64 15.75
C ASP A 464 18.23 2.82 14.47
N ALA A 465 16.98 2.49 14.08
CA ALA A 465 16.70 1.76 12.85
C ALA A 465 17.07 2.56 11.59
N VAL A 466 16.68 3.84 11.52
CA VAL A 466 17.04 4.72 10.39
C VAL A 466 18.56 4.85 10.26
N ALA A 467 19.25 5.11 11.38
CA ALA A 467 20.71 5.21 11.38
C ALA A 467 21.38 3.89 10.96
N ARG A 468 20.82 2.75 11.39
CA ARG A 468 21.29 1.41 10.99
C ARG A 468 21.10 1.16 9.49
N ARG A 469 19.94 1.50 8.92
CA ARG A 469 19.67 1.39 7.48
C ARG A 469 20.66 2.18 6.64
N ARG A 470 20.91 3.44 7.03
CA ARG A 470 21.87 4.31 6.32
C ARG A 470 23.28 3.73 6.32
N ARG A 471 23.77 3.26 7.48
CA ARG A 471 25.09 2.59 7.56
C ARG A 471 25.20 1.40 6.61
N TYR A 472 24.15 0.59 6.48
CA TYR A 472 24.16 -0.52 5.54
C TYR A 472 24.20 -0.10 4.06
N HIS A 473 23.66 1.07 3.72
CA HIS A 473 23.84 1.63 2.38
C HIS A 473 25.24 2.21 2.18
N GLU A 474 25.87 2.77 3.22
CA GLU A 474 27.25 3.29 3.19
C GLU A 474 28.32 2.18 3.12
N GLU A 475 28.13 1.08 3.86
CA GLU A 475 29.08 -0.05 3.95
C GLU A 475 29.01 -1.00 2.76
N ALA A 476 27.92 -0.96 1.99
CA ALA A 476 27.73 -1.71 0.76
C ALA A 476 27.64 -0.81 -0.49
N PRO A 477 28.59 0.11 -0.75
CA PRO A 477 28.49 1.03 -1.89
C PRO A 477 28.58 0.29 -3.23
N ASP A 478 29.20 -0.89 -3.25
CA ASP A 478 29.39 -1.74 -4.43
C ASP A 478 28.11 -2.48 -4.90
N ALA A 479 26.99 -2.40 -4.18
CA ALA A 479 25.69 -2.86 -4.69
C ALA A 479 24.98 -1.80 -5.58
N ALA A 480 25.49 -0.57 -5.61
CA ALA A 480 25.02 0.51 -6.49
C ALA A 480 25.87 0.65 -7.78
N ASN A 481 27.01 -0.05 -7.90
CA ASN A 481 27.91 0.10 -9.04
C ASN A 481 28.63 -1.18 -9.51
N ARG A 482 28.12 -2.38 -9.21
CA ARG A 482 28.57 -3.62 -9.87
C ARG A 482 27.46 -4.40 -10.53
#